data_AF-A0AAW0YYA0-F1
#
_entry.id   AF-A0AAW0YYA0-F1
#
_cell.length_a   1.000
_cell.length_b   1.000
_cell.length_c   1.000
_cell.angle_alpha   90.00
_cell.angle_beta   90.00
_cell.angle_gamma   90.00
#
_symmetry.space_group_name_H-M   'P 1'
#
loop_
_entity.id
_entity.type
_entity.pdbx_description
1 polymer ?
#
loop_
_entity_poly.entity_id
_entity_poly.type
_entity_poly.pdbx_seq_one_letter_code
_entity_poly.pdbx_strand_id
1 'polypeptide(L)'
;MACPTLASSSRTLVPRSSFTLSPLGSTRGVLHRARPPRIPILPSPHTPKTPLPTSGTSHPIDPNQHGGKQPPSTTSSTTLEATGLTFHHSPPPSLPSYTNGQVPNLLKWLGGESVRLTGDEGAPIVKERKVYGGRVEWSEDIVARIKELRSQGLSRKAIGETLQIPVAQHRLIPRIATQTPVQAAEKVTELEEQKSTWGYKKRLSREVRQKRKEFW
;
A
#
# COMPACT_ATOMS: atom_id res chain seq x y z
N MET A 1 28.69 -44.42 51.53
CA MET A 1 27.41 -45.06 51.12
C MET A 1 26.47 -43.92 50.72
N ALA A 2 26.54 -43.42 49.49
CA ALA A 2 25.92 -43.92 48.25
C ALA A 2 24.67 -43.10 47.91
N CYS A 3 24.63 -42.62 46.66
CA CYS A 3 23.73 -41.63 46.08
C CYS A 3 22.35 -42.24 45.63
N PRO A 4 21.64 -41.67 44.63
CA PRO A 4 20.34 -41.02 44.76
C PRO A 4 19.21 -41.82 44.05
N THR A 5 17.96 -41.33 44.12
CA THR A 5 16.91 -41.81 43.21
C THR A 5 16.10 -40.65 42.65
N LEU A 6 16.28 -40.42 41.35
CA LEU A 6 15.40 -39.65 40.47
C LEU A 6 14.11 -40.46 40.26
N ALA A 7 12.94 -39.83 40.42
CA ALA A 7 11.70 -40.34 39.87
C ALA A 7 10.85 -39.19 39.33
N SER A 8 10.84 -39.14 38.00
CA SER A 8 9.94 -38.40 37.12
C SER A 8 8.47 -38.69 37.44
N SER A 9 7.61 -37.66 37.45
CA SER A 9 6.16 -37.85 37.32
C SER A 9 5.55 -36.68 36.56
N SER A 10 5.52 -36.85 35.24
CA SER A 10 4.66 -36.13 34.31
C SER A 10 3.20 -36.55 34.53
N ARG A 11 2.35 -35.63 35.01
CA ARG A 11 0.89 -35.78 34.90
C ARG A 11 0.33 -34.69 34.00
N THR A 12 0.05 -35.09 32.77
CA THR A 12 -0.81 -34.38 31.82
C THR A 12 -2.26 -34.55 32.25
N LEU A 13 -2.91 -33.46 32.68
CA LEU A 13 -4.34 -33.42 32.90
C LEU A 13 -5.04 -33.19 31.55
N VAL A 14 -5.63 -34.25 31.01
CA VAL A 14 -6.56 -34.17 29.87
C VAL A 14 -7.97 -33.91 30.43
N PRO A 15 -8.63 -32.78 30.09
CA PRO A 15 -10.04 -32.66 30.40
C PRO A 15 -10.86 -33.53 29.43
N ARG A 16 -11.50 -34.56 30.00
CA ARG A 16 -12.67 -35.21 29.41
C ARG A 16 -13.83 -34.21 29.39
N SER A 17 -14.39 -33.94 28.22
CA SER A 17 -15.74 -33.38 28.11
C SER A 17 -16.47 -33.93 26.89
N SER A 18 -17.46 -34.77 27.20
CA SER A 18 -18.76 -34.96 26.53
C SER A 18 -18.82 -34.97 24.99
N PHE A 19 -18.84 -36.19 24.44
CA PHE A 19 -19.56 -36.49 23.21
C PHE A 19 -21.05 -36.16 23.39
N THR A 20 -21.55 -35.17 22.65
CA THR A 20 -22.98 -35.00 22.38
C THR A 20 -23.21 -35.36 20.92
N LEU A 21 -23.86 -36.51 20.71
CA LEU A 21 -24.37 -36.93 19.40
C LEU A 21 -25.50 -35.98 19.00
N SER A 22 -25.27 -35.15 17.99
CA SER A 22 -26.31 -34.36 17.32
C SER A 22 -26.69 -35.04 16.00
N PRO A 23 -27.99 -35.11 15.65
CA PRO A 23 -28.48 -35.91 14.54
C PRO A 23 -28.34 -35.19 13.20
N LEU A 24 -28.01 -35.99 12.18
CA LEU A 24 -28.08 -35.76 10.74
C LEU A 24 -28.59 -34.39 10.26
N GLY A 25 -27.67 -33.51 9.88
CA GLY A 25 -27.86 -32.45 8.88
C GLY A 25 -27.11 -32.81 7.61
N SER A 26 -27.82 -33.37 6.61
CA SER A 26 -27.30 -33.66 5.28
C SER A 26 -27.10 -32.36 4.50
N THR A 27 -25.90 -31.79 4.58
CA THR A 27 -25.41 -30.83 3.59
C THR A 27 -24.16 -31.42 2.97
N ARG A 28 -24.24 -31.76 1.68
CA ARG A 28 -23.13 -32.23 0.84
C ARG A 28 -21.90 -31.34 1.03
N GLY A 29 -20.99 -31.75 1.91
CA GLY A 29 -19.64 -31.21 1.96
C GLY A 29 -18.95 -31.58 0.66
N VAL A 30 -18.65 -30.58 -0.17
CA VAL A 30 -17.73 -30.75 -1.29
C VAL A 30 -16.38 -31.11 -0.67
N LEU A 31 -16.05 -32.40 -0.69
CA LEU A 31 -14.70 -32.88 -0.38
C LEU A 31 -13.77 -32.29 -1.45
N HIS A 32 -13.11 -31.20 -1.13
CA HIS A 32 -11.93 -30.75 -1.86
C HIS A 32 -10.88 -31.85 -1.68
N ARG A 33 -10.90 -32.85 -2.55
CA ARG A 33 -9.79 -33.81 -2.67
C ARG A 33 -8.54 -32.96 -2.82
N ALA A 34 -7.59 -33.17 -1.91
CA ALA A 34 -6.29 -32.51 -1.98
C ALA A 34 -5.75 -32.71 -3.39
N ARG A 35 -5.52 -31.60 -4.11
CA ARG A 35 -4.93 -31.67 -5.45
C ARG A 35 -3.61 -32.46 -5.30
N PRO A 36 -3.34 -33.44 -6.17
CA PRO A 36 -2.09 -34.18 -6.11
C PRO A 36 -0.92 -33.18 -6.13
N PRO A 37 0.17 -33.45 -5.39
CA PRO A 37 1.32 -32.57 -5.37
C PRO A 37 1.80 -32.35 -6.80
N ARG A 38 1.88 -31.07 -7.21
CA ARG A 38 2.41 -30.70 -8.52
C ARG A 38 3.87 -31.17 -8.57
N ILE A 39 4.15 -32.14 -9.43
CA ILE A 39 5.51 -32.59 -9.71
C ILE A 39 6.29 -31.35 -10.19
N PRO A 40 7.44 -31.02 -9.57
CA PRO A 40 8.26 -29.93 -10.05
C PRO A 40 8.78 -30.28 -11.45
N ILE A 41 8.44 -29.43 -12.43
CA ILE A 41 8.95 -29.55 -13.78
C ILE A 41 10.43 -29.15 -13.72
N LEU A 42 11.32 -30.13 -13.87
CA LEU A 42 12.76 -29.87 -13.96
C LEU A 42 13.05 -29.29 -15.35
N PRO A 43 13.64 -28.08 -15.44
CA PRO A 43 14.01 -27.53 -16.73
C PRO A 43 15.14 -28.38 -17.32
N SER A 44 14.85 -29.10 -18.40
CA SER A 44 15.86 -29.86 -19.16
C SER A 44 16.08 -29.17 -20.51
N PRO A 45 17.29 -29.25 -21.08
CA PRO A 45 17.57 -28.70 -22.42
C PRO A 45 16.77 -29.41 -23.53
N HIS A 46 16.22 -30.60 -23.26
CA HIS A 46 15.41 -31.38 -24.19
C HIS A 46 13.89 -31.18 -24.01
N THR A 47 13.48 -30.43 -22.99
CA THR A 47 12.08 -30.08 -22.74
C THR A 47 11.95 -28.55 -22.69
N PRO A 48 11.80 -27.88 -23.85
CA PRO A 48 11.67 -26.43 -23.88
C PRO A 48 10.46 -25.99 -23.05
N LYS A 49 10.60 -24.86 -22.35
CA LYS A 49 9.54 -24.29 -21.51
C LYS A 49 8.30 -24.07 -22.36
N THR A 50 7.14 -24.55 -21.90
CA THR A 50 5.87 -24.21 -22.53
C THR A 50 5.71 -22.69 -22.48
N PRO A 51 5.50 -22.02 -23.64
CA PRO A 51 5.28 -20.59 -23.63
C PRO A 51 4.03 -20.31 -22.80
N LEU A 52 4.15 -19.45 -21.79
CA LEU A 52 2.97 -18.94 -21.11
C LEU A 52 2.10 -18.24 -22.15
N PRO A 53 0.76 -18.32 -22.06
CA PRO A 53 -0.11 -17.51 -22.91
C PRO A 53 0.24 -16.04 -22.66
N THR A 54 0.95 -15.44 -23.60
CA THR A 54 1.23 -14.01 -23.60
C THR A 54 -0.08 -13.32 -23.94
N SER A 55 -0.76 -12.78 -22.94
CA SER A 55 -1.77 -11.73 -23.16
C SER A 55 -1.06 -10.56 -23.80
N GLY A 56 -0.97 -10.56 -25.13
CA GLY A 56 -0.34 -9.48 -25.88
C GLY A 56 0.45 -9.97 -27.08
N THR A 57 -0.16 -9.78 -28.24
CA THR A 57 0.50 -9.39 -29.50
C THR A 57 1.45 -10.38 -30.16
N SER A 58 0.89 -11.31 -30.96
CA SER A 58 1.49 -11.73 -32.25
C SER A 58 0.58 -12.63 -33.11
N HIS A 59 -0.75 -12.56 -32.95
CA HIS A 59 -1.61 -13.12 -33.99
C HIS A 59 -1.90 -12.02 -35.01
N PRO A 60 -1.57 -12.20 -36.30
CA PRO A 60 -2.07 -11.32 -37.34
C PRO A 60 -3.60 -11.40 -37.28
N ILE A 61 -4.23 -10.29 -36.94
CA ILE A 61 -5.69 -10.19 -36.86
C ILE A 61 -6.18 -10.16 -38.31
N ASP A 62 -6.92 -11.19 -38.72
CA ASP A 62 -7.58 -11.21 -40.02
C ASP A 62 -8.59 -10.05 -40.09
N PRO A 63 -8.40 -9.06 -40.99
CA PRO A 63 -9.21 -7.83 -41.01
C PRO A 63 -10.68 -8.07 -41.37
N ASN A 64 -11.03 -9.27 -41.83
CA ASN A 64 -12.38 -9.63 -42.26
C ASN A 64 -13.20 -10.38 -41.18
N GLN A 65 -12.58 -10.86 -40.09
CA GLN A 65 -13.29 -11.60 -39.05
C GLN A 65 -13.79 -10.73 -37.89
N HIS A 66 -13.20 -9.56 -37.68
CA HIS A 66 -13.68 -8.60 -36.69
C HIS A 66 -14.25 -7.40 -37.43
N GLY A 67 -15.59 -7.38 -37.51
CA GLY A 67 -16.40 -6.45 -38.30
C GLY A 67 -15.75 -5.09 -38.50
N GLY A 68 -15.46 -4.78 -39.77
CA GLY A 68 -14.84 -3.53 -40.16
C GLY A 68 -15.56 -2.33 -39.54
N LYS A 69 -14.92 -1.71 -38.56
CA LYS A 69 -15.11 -0.32 -38.15
C LYS A 69 -14.04 0.06 -37.12
N GLN A 70 -13.10 0.82 -37.65
CA GLN A 70 -12.21 1.78 -36.99
C GLN A 70 -10.89 1.26 -36.38
N PRO A 71 -9.75 1.89 -36.75
CA PRO A 71 -8.51 1.73 -35.99
C PRO A 71 -8.69 2.26 -34.56
N PRO A 72 -7.83 1.85 -33.60
CA PRO A 72 -7.88 2.40 -32.24
C PRO A 72 -7.90 3.94 -32.30
N SER A 73 -8.75 4.57 -31.49
CA SER A 73 -9.12 6.01 -31.52
C SER A 73 -7.94 7.00 -31.44
N THR A 74 -6.71 6.53 -31.25
CA THR A 74 -5.47 7.32 -31.15
C THR A 74 -4.62 7.29 -32.42
N THR A 75 -4.93 6.42 -33.39
CA THR A 75 -4.22 6.37 -34.66
C THR A 75 -4.87 7.34 -35.65
N SER A 76 -4.12 8.36 -36.07
CA SER A 76 -4.56 9.29 -37.11
C SER A 76 -3.79 9.05 -38.40
N SER A 77 -4.48 9.21 -39.53
CA SER A 77 -3.88 9.10 -40.85
C SER A 77 -4.20 10.35 -41.66
N THR A 78 -3.17 11.03 -42.16
CA THR A 78 -3.32 12.22 -43.01
C THR A 78 -2.78 11.93 -44.40
N THR A 79 -3.63 12.07 -45.41
CA THR A 79 -3.28 11.94 -46.83
C THR A 79 -2.63 13.25 -47.31
N LEU A 80 -1.43 13.19 -47.87
CA LEU A 80 -0.83 14.34 -48.55
C LEU A 80 -1.40 14.44 -49.98
N GLU A 81 -2.22 15.47 -50.22
CA GLU A 81 -3.10 15.59 -51.40
C GLU A 81 -2.40 15.72 -52.77
N ALA A 82 -1.08 15.57 -52.86
CA ALA A 82 -0.34 15.65 -54.13
C ALA A 82 0.55 14.42 -54.44
N THR A 83 0.78 13.53 -53.48
CA THR A 83 1.79 12.45 -53.63
C THR A 83 1.21 11.04 -53.50
N GLY A 84 -0.07 10.91 -53.14
CA GLY A 84 -0.69 9.60 -52.87
C GLY A 84 -0.10 8.90 -51.62
N LEU A 85 0.72 9.60 -50.84
CA LEU A 85 1.34 9.07 -49.62
C LEU A 85 0.46 9.37 -48.41
N THR A 86 0.31 8.38 -47.54
CA THR A 86 -0.45 8.48 -46.28
C THR A 86 0.50 8.47 -45.09
N PHE A 87 0.44 9.51 -44.28
CA PHE A 87 1.19 9.56 -43.02
C PHE A 87 0.36 8.90 -41.93
N HIS A 88 0.90 7.85 -41.31
CA HIS A 88 0.23 7.15 -40.21
C HIS A 88 0.90 7.54 -38.89
N HIS A 89 0.13 8.13 -37.99
CA HIS A 89 0.55 8.39 -36.61
C HIS A 89 -0.06 7.35 -35.69
N SER A 90 0.75 6.40 -35.21
CA SER A 90 0.36 5.40 -34.22
C SER A 90 1.20 5.58 -32.95
N PRO A 91 0.70 6.31 -31.93
CA PRO A 91 1.45 6.45 -30.69
C PRO A 91 1.59 5.08 -30.00
N PRO A 92 2.71 4.84 -29.28
CA PRO A 92 2.91 3.59 -28.57
C PRO A 92 1.81 3.40 -27.50
N PRO A 93 1.30 2.18 -27.33
CA PRO A 93 0.18 1.90 -26.41
C PRO A 93 0.54 2.06 -24.92
N SER A 94 1.81 2.34 -24.60
CA SER A 94 2.36 2.31 -23.24
C SER A 94 2.53 3.68 -22.56
N LEU A 95 2.21 4.80 -23.21
CA LEU A 95 2.33 6.12 -22.58
C LEU A 95 1.15 7.04 -22.92
N PRO A 96 0.53 7.71 -21.92
CA PRO A 96 -0.53 8.70 -22.15
C PRO A 96 -0.03 10.06 -22.67
N SER A 97 1.28 10.28 -22.89
CA SER A 97 1.82 11.63 -23.12
C SER A 97 3.02 11.72 -24.06
N TYR A 98 2.95 11.08 -25.23
CA TYR A 98 3.75 11.51 -26.39
C TYR A 98 2.86 12.22 -27.40
N THR A 99 2.35 13.41 -27.03
CA THR A 99 1.75 14.31 -28.01
C THR A 99 2.85 15.18 -28.60
N ASN A 100 3.63 14.63 -29.54
CA ASN A 100 4.54 15.47 -30.32
C ASN A 100 3.68 16.53 -31.04
N GLY A 101 3.80 17.80 -30.63
CA GLY A 101 3.12 18.93 -31.24
C GLY A 101 1.82 19.41 -30.58
N GLN A 102 1.30 18.73 -29.53
CA GLN A 102 0.22 19.35 -28.74
C GLN A 102 0.77 20.08 -27.53
N VAL A 103 0.23 21.28 -27.29
CA VAL A 103 0.46 22.02 -26.06
C VAL A 103 0.04 21.13 -24.88
N PRO A 104 0.93 20.88 -23.90
CA PRO A 104 0.63 20.12 -22.70
C PRO A 104 -0.70 20.55 -22.07
N ASN A 105 -1.47 19.57 -21.61
CA ASN A 105 -2.75 19.79 -20.93
C ASN A 105 -2.65 20.84 -19.80
N LEU A 106 -1.54 20.85 -19.06
CA LEU A 106 -1.28 21.88 -18.04
C LEU A 106 -1.23 23.30 -18.61
N LEU A 107 -0.59 23.49 -19.76
CA LEU A 107 -0.47 24.79 -20.41
C LEU A 107 -1.80 25.25 -21.04
N LYS A 108 -2.59 24.31 -21.59
CA LYS A 108 -3.97 24.58 -22.05
C LYS A 108 -4.86 25.04 -20.89
N TRP A 109 -4.76 24.35 -19.74
CA TRP A 109 -5.51 24.72 -18.54
C TRP A 109 -5.12 26.09 -17.99
N LEU A 110 -3.81 26.40 -17.92
CA LEU A 110 -3.33 27.73 -17.54
C LEU A 110 -3.76 28.83 -18.54
N GLY A 111 -3.94 28.47 -19.81
CA GLY A 111 -4.50 29.33 -20.86
C GLY A 111 -6.03 29.48 -20.82
N GLY A 112 -6.72 28.87 -19.85
CA GLY A 112 -8.17 28.95 -19.70
C GLY A 112 -8.97 27.94 -20.52
N GLU A 113 -8.33 27.01 -21.22
CA GLU A 113 -9.01 25.92 -21.93
C GLU A 113 -9.41 24.79 -20.96
N SER A 114 -10.65 24.30 -21.09
CA SER A 114 -11.13 23.16 -20.31
C SER A 114 -10.52 21.86 -20.84
N VAL A 115 -9.57 21.29 -20.11
CA VAL A 115 -8.98 20.00 -20.44
C VAL A 115 -9.84 18.87 -19.88
N ARG A 116 -10.29 17.96 -20.75
CA ARG A 116 -10.92 16.70 -20.34
C ARG A 116 -9.85 15.70 -19.92
N LEU A 117 -9.65 15.54 -18.62
CA LEU A 117 -8.80 14.47 -18.07
C LEU A 117 -9.49 13.13 -18.34
N THR A 118 -8.86 12.24 -19.12
CA THR A 118 -9.39 10.94 -19.57
C THR A 118 -9.51 9.88 -18.45
N GLY A 119 -9.40 10.27 -17.19
CA GLY A 119 -9.51 9.37 -16.03
C GLY A 119 -8.26 8.54 -15.74
N ASP A 120 -7.42 8.25 -16.74
CA ASP A 120 -6.13 7.57 -16.57
C ASP A 120 -5.08 8.44 -15.86
N GLU A 121 -5.23 9.77 -15.92
CA GLU A 121 -4.42 10.75 -15.20
C GLU A 121 -5.03 11.13 -13.84
N GLY A 122 -6.02 10.37 -13.36
CA GLY A 122 -6.70 10.64 -12.10
C GLY A 122 -5.72 10.69 -10.94
N ALA A 123 -5.18 11.88 -10.66
CA ALA A 123 -4.36 12.14 -9.49
C ALA A 123 -5.13 11.57 -8.30
N PRO A 124 -4.49 10.79 -7.42
CA PRO A 124 -5.16 10.19 -6.29
C PRO A 124 -5.95 11.29 -5.58
N ILE A 125 -7.26 11.10 -5.43
CA ILE A 125 -8.17 12.06 -4.81
C ILE A 125 -7.47 12.59 -3.57
N VAL A 126 -7.06 13.86 -3.63
CA VAL A 126 -6.38 14.51 -2.51
C VAL A 126 -7.40 14.51 -1.40
N LYS A 127 -7.25 13.58 -0.45
CA LYS A 127 -8.11 13.54 0.73
C LYS A 127 -8.07 14.93 1.32
N GLU A 128 -9.24 15.58 1.38
CA GLU A 128 -9.37 16.92 1.92
C GLU A 128 -8.58 17.02 3.22
N ARG A 129 -7.83 18.12 3.35
CA ARG A 129 -7.02 18.36 4.54
C ARG A 129 -7.94 18.30 5.74
N LYS A 130 -7.79 17.26 6.58
CA LYS A 130 -8.60 17.08 7.79
C LYS A 130 -8.56 18.39 8.59
N VAL A 131 -9.69 19.10 8.62
CA VAL A 131 -9.87 20.27 9.46
C VAL A 131 -10.02 19.76 10.87
N TYR A 132 -8.99 19.99 11.70
CA TYR A 132 -9.02 19.58 13.10
C TYR A 132 -9.90 20.56 13.86
N GLY A 133 -11.17 20.20 14.02
CA GLY A 133 -12.16 20.97 14.76
C GLY A 133 -11.92 20.93 16.27
N GLY A 134 -12.19 22.07 16.90
CA GLY A 134 -12.11 22.31 18.35
C GLY A 134 -11.79 23.78 18.56
N ARG A 135 -12.56 24.50 19.39
CA ARG A 135 -12.14 25.80 19.90
C ARG A 135 -11.43 25.53 21.21
N VAL A 136 -10.12 25.79 21.26
CA VAL A 136 -9.41 25.96 22.53
C VAL A 136 -8.84 27.35 22.49
N GLU A 137 -9.12 28.07 23.54
CA GLU A 137 -8.51 29.36 23.79
C GLU A 137 -7.12 29.09 24.37
N TRP A 138 -6.09 29.45 23.61
CA TRP A 138 -4.70 29.31 24.02
C TRP A 138 -4.31 30.49 24.90
N SER A 139 -4.79 30.50 26.14
CA SER A 139 -4.38 31.50 27.12
C SER A 139 -2.90 31.31 27.52
N GLU A 140 -2.28 32.39 27.99
CA GLU A 140 -0.89 32.39 28.44
C GLU A 140 -0.67 31.38 29.58
N ASP A 141 -1.65 31.23 30.47
CA ASP A 141 -1.63 30.25 31.57
C ASP A 141 -1.56 28.80 31.08
N ILE A 142 -2.35 28.47 30.05
CA ILE A 142 -2.34 27.14 29.43
C ILE A 142 -0.97 26.89 28.79
N VAL A 143 -0.42 27.89 28.09
CA VAL A 143 0.90 27.79 27.45
C VAL A 143 2.01 27.60 28.49
N ALA A 144 1.97 28.33 29.61
CA ALA A 144 2.92 28.19 30.70
C ALA A 144 2.87 26.78 31.31
N ARG A 145 1.66 26.29 31.65
CA ARG A 145 1.47 24.93 32.16
C ARG A 145 1.91 23.85 31.17
N ILE A 146 1.72 24.04 29.87
CA ILE A 146 2.20 23.10 28.85
C ILE A 146 3.73 23.00 28.89
N LYS A 147 4.43 24.12 29.05
CA LYS A 147 5.89 24.14 29.15
C LYS A 147 6.38 23.44 30.42
N GLU A 148 5.71 23.67 31.55
CA GLU A 148 5.99 22.99 32.83
C GLU A 148 5.76 21.48 32.74
N LEU A 149 4.60 21.04 32.27
CA LEU A 149 4.30 19.62 32.13
C LEU A 149 5.25 18.93 31.15
N ARG A 150 5.71 19.66 30.13
CA ARG A 150 6.71 19.14 29.18
C ARG A 150 8.10 19.03 29.80
N SER A 151 8.53 19.99 30.62
CA SER A 151 9.82 19.92 31.31
C SER A 151 9.83 18.75 32.31
N GLN A 152 8.68 18.42 32.90
CA GLN A 152 8.47 17.23 33.73
C GLN A 152 8.51 15.89 32.95
N GLY A 153 8.60 15.90 31.62
CA GLY A 153 8.67 14.68 30.82
C GLY A 153 7.34 14.13 30.31
N LEU A 154 6.24 14.86 30.49
CA LEU A 154 4.93 14.34 30.08
C LEU A 154 4.78 14.27 28.55
N SER A 155 4.15 13.19 28.13
CA SER A 155 3.85 12.96 26.71
C SER A 155 2.80 13.96 26.21
N ARG A 156 2.79 14.19 24.89
CA ARG A 156 1.78 15.05 24.24
C ARG A 156 0.34 14.66 24.62
N LYS A 157 0.08 13.36 24.72
CA LYS A 157 -1.23 12.81 25.07
C LYS A 157 -1.56 13.11 26.53
N ALA A 158 -0.63 12.85 27.44
CA ALA A 158 -0.79 13.12 28.87
C ALA A 158 -1.04 14.61 29.14
N ILE A 159 -0.27 15.52 28.51
CA ILE A 159 -0.48 16.98 28.62
C ILE A 159 -1.87 17.38 28.12
N GLY A 160 -2.32 16.79 27.01
CA GLY A 160 -3.64 17.06 26.47
C GLY A 160 -4.77 16.57 27.38
N GLU A 161 -4.57 15.44 28.06
CA GLU A 161 -5.55 14.88 29.01
C GLU A 161 -5.59 15.69 30.32
N THR A 162 -4.43 16.11 30.85
CA THR A 162 -4.37 16.90 32.09
C THR A 162 -4.98 18.29 31.94
N LEU A 163 -4.79 18.92 30.78
CA LEU A 163 -5.32 20.26 30.48
C LEU A 163 -6.67 20.22 29.73
N GLN A 164 -7.28 19.04 29.58
CA GLN A 164 -8.55 18.83 28.89
C GLN A 164 -8.60 19.41 27.47
N ILE A 165 -7.45 19.40 26.77
CA ILE A 165 -7.33 19.84 25.39
C ILE A 165 -7.96 18.78 24.47
N PRO A 166 -8.83 19.15 23.50
CA PRO A 166 -9.40 18.21 22.54
C PRO A 166 -8.33 17.45 21.77
N VAL A 167 -8.56 16.14 21.58
CA VAL A 167 -7.60 15.21 20.92
C VAL A 167 -7.17 15.69 19.54
N ALA A 168 -8.08 16.35 18.80
CA ALA A 168 -7.80 16.93 17.50
C ALA A 168 -6.64 17.95 17.53
N GLN A 169 -6.49 18.66 18.65
CA GLN A 169 -5.52 19.73 18.83
C GLN A 169 -4.26 19.32 19.59
N HIS A 170 -4.16 18.09 20.10
CA HIS A 170 -2.93 17.61 20.77
C HIS A 170 -1.69 17.81 19.92
N ARG A 171 -1.84 17.81 18.59
CA ARG A 171 -0.77 18.09 17.61
C ARG A 171 -0.14 19.48 17.69
N LEU A 172 -0.82 20.45 18.32
CA LEU A 172 -0.30 21.80 18.52
C LEU A 172 0.64 21.90 19.72
N ILE A 173 0.51 21.00 20.71
CA ILE A 173 1.33 20.99 21.93
C ILE A 173 2.84 20.95 21.61
N PRO A 174 3.36 20.12 20.67
CA PRO A 174 4.78 20.14 20.32
C PRO A 174 5.27 21.45 19.68
N ARG A 175 4.39 22.27 19.13
CA ARG A 175 4.75 23.60 18.60
C ARG A 175 4.89 24.63 19.72
N ILE A 176 4.18 24.44 20.83
CA ILE A 176 4.23 25.30 22.02
C ILE A 176 5.42 24.93 22.90
N ALA A 177 5.58 23.62 23.16
CA ALA A 177 6.66 23.06 23.94
C ALA A 177 7.26 21.83 23.24
N THR A 178 8.45 22.03 22.68
CA THR A 178 9.25 20.95 22.08
C THR A 178 9.70 19.96 23.16
N GLN A 179 10.03 18.74 22.74
CA GLN A 179 10.66 17.79 23.65
C GLN A 179 12.07 18.27 23.98
N THR A 180 12.55 17.96 25.19
CA THR A 180 13.96 18.18 25.53
C THR A 180 14.82 17.23 24.70
N PRO A 181 16.10 17.58 24.41
CA PRO A 181 16.98 16.72 23.62
C PRO A 181 17.15 15.34 24.25
N VAL A 182 17.15 15.26 25.59
CA VAL A 182 17.23 13.99 26.34
C VAL A 182 16.00 13.11 26.07
N GLN A 183 14.80 13.66 26.23
CA GLN A 183 13.54 12.92 25.94
C GLN A 183 13.44 12.51 24.47
N ALA A 184 13.97 13.32 23.56
CA ALA A 184 14.00 12.99 22.14
C ALA A 184 14.95 11.83 21.86
N ALA A 185 16.14 11.83 22.49
CA ALA A 185 17.11 10.75 22.38
C ALA A 185 16.57 9.43 22.96
N GLU A 186 15.94 9.45 24.14
CA GLU A 186 15.32 8.28 24.77
C GLU A 186 14.27 7.62 23.85
N LYS A 187 13.47 8.42 23.15
CA LYS A 187 12.49 7.87 22.19
C LYS A 187 13.14 7.26 20.96
N VAL A 188 14.28 7.79 20.53
CA VAL A 188 15.03 7.21 19.42
C VAL A 188 15.59 5.85 19.85
N THR A 189 16.17 5.76 21.05
CA THR A 189 16.69 4.50 21.58
C THR A 189 15.58 3.47 21.78
N GLU A 190 14.43 3.86 22.35
CA GLU A 190 13.24 2.98 22.47
C GLU A 190 12.78 2.44 21.11
N LEU A 191 12.76 3.29 20.08
CA LEU A 191 12.38 2.87 18.72
C LEU A 191 13.43 1.94 18.09
N GLU A 192 14.71 2.11 18.41
CA GLU A 192 15.79 1.24 17.96
C GLU A 192 15.74 -0.13 18.63
N GLU A 193 15.48 -0.17 19.93
CA GLU A 193 15.21 -1.41 20.68
C GLU A 193 13.98 -2.13 20.11
N GLN A 194 12.90 -1.40 19.82
CA GLN A 194 11.74 -2.01 19.16
C GLN A 194 12.08 -2.54 17.77
N LYS A 195 12.97 -1.89 17.01
CA LYS A 195 13.43 -2.39 15.72
C LYS A 195 14.31 -3.63 15.87
N SER A 196 15.13 -3.72 16.92
CA SER A 196 16.00 -4.88 17.16
C SER A 196 15.20 -6.14 17.47
N THR A 197 14.04 -6.01 18.12
CA THR A 197 13.11 -7.14 18.36
C THR A 197 12.40 -7.66 17.10
N TRP A 198 12.54 -6.99 15.94
CA TRP A 198 11.87 -7.43 14.72
C TRP A 198 12.56 -8.66 14.12
N GLY A 199 11.80 -9.75 13.95
CA GLY A 199 12.26 -10.90 13.17
C GLY A 199 12.59 -10.55 11.72
N TYR A 200 13.44 -11.37 11.09
CA TYR A 200 13.99 -11.15 9.74
C TYR A 200 12.93 -10.77 8.69
N LYS A 201 11.83 -11.54 8.60
CA LYS A 201 10.75 -11.28 7.62
C LYS A 201 10.11 -9.90 7.82
N LYS A 202 9.89 -9.48 9.07
CA LYS A 202 9.28 -8.17 9.39
C LYS A 202 10.23 -7.04 8.99
N ARG A 203 11.52 -7.16 9.31
CA ARG A 203 12.55 -6.20 8.92
C ARG A 203 12.61 -6.02 7.41
N LEU A 204 12.75 -7.11 6.65
CA LEU A 204 12.75 -7.09 5.18
C LEU A 204 11.49 -6.42 4.63
N SER A 205 10.30 -6.76 5.13
CA SER A 205 9.04 -6.17 4.66
C SER A 205 8.95 -4.66 4.89
N ARG A 206 9.56 -4.15 5.97
CA ARG A 206 9.60 -2.72 6.29
C ARG A 206 10.61 -1.99 5.42
N GLU A 207 11.77 -2.59 5.17
CA GLU A 207 12.79 -2.07 4.24
C GLU A 207 12.26 -1.99 2.80
N VAL A 208 11.58 -3.03 2.31
CA VAL A 208 10.92 -3.00 0.99
C VAL A 208 9.86 -1.90 0.92
N ARG A 209 9.07 -1.70 1.99
CA ARG A 209 8.10 -0.61 2.04
C ARG A 209 8.77 0.76 2.01
N GLN A 210 9.89 0.91 2.71
CA GLN A 210 10.67 2.14 2.68
C GLN A 210 11.21 2.41 1.27
N LYS A 211 11.78 1.40 0.60
CA LYS A 211 12.24 1.51 -0.79
C LYS A 211 11.12 1.85 -1.77
N ARG A 212 9.92 1.29 -1.59
CA ARG A 212 8.74 1.70 -2.38
C ARG A 212 8.38 3.16 -2.12
N LYS A 213 8.43 3.63 -0.88
CA LYS A 213 8.16 5.05 -0.55
C LYS A 213 9.24 6.00 -1.09
N GLU A 214 10.48 5.54 -1.20
CA GLU A 214 11.58 6.30 -1.81
C GLU A 214 11.47 6.34 -3.34
N PHE A 215 10.93 5.27 -3.95
CA PHE A 215 10.71 5.18 -5.39
C PHE A 215 9.56 6.05 -5.89
N TRP A 216 8.45 6.07 -5.13
CA TRP A 216 7.27 6.90 -5.40
C TRP A 216 7.49 8.34 -4.97
#